data_AF-A0A5N9H7T5-F1
#
_entry.id   AF-A0A5N9H7T5-F1
#
_cell.length_a   1.000
_cell.length_b   1.000
_cell.length_c   1.000
_cell.angle_alpha   90.00
_cell.angle_beta   90.00
_cell.angle_gamma   90.00
#
_symmetry.space_group_name_H-M   'P 1'
#
loop_
_entity.id
_entity.type
_entity.pdbx_description
1 polymer ?
#
loop_
_entity_poly.entity_id
_entity_poly.type
_entity_poly.pdbx_seq_one_letter_code
_entity_poly.pdbx_strand_id
1 'polypeptide(L)'
;MTRKHHYILTDYPDGWTLGRCKWCKRIEPFRQYPLHNSYNQVIEATLAEKRKFLSSIGITIHSSRWHDSEKLELINSVKRIGINQTAKKFGLSPSTVGKWSKGLSPNKSYSDKYSKEFKLRCVDEYERKQNFYGVAKEMGIPRSTLQRWVKVGI
;
A
#
# COMPACT_ATOMS: atom_id res chain seq x y z
N MET A 1 10.25 -18.15 24.44
CA MET A 1 9.75 -17.23 25.48
C MET A 1 9.80 -15.80 24.94
N THR A 2 8.66 -15.14 24.76
CA THR A 2 8.62 -13.72 24.37
C THR A 2 9.06 -12.86 25.55
N ARG A 3 10.14 -12.08 25.40
CA ARG A 3 10.56 -11.14 26.45
C ARG A 3 9.43 -10.11 26.62
N LYS A 4 8.96 -9.92 27.86
CA LYS A 4 8.02 -8.83 28.18
C LYS A 4 8.65 -7.49 27.77
N HIS A 5 7.87 -6.56 27.24
CA HIS A 5 8.36 -5.22 26.90
C HIS A 5 8.13 -4.27 28.09
N HIS A 6 9.14 -3.47 28.44
CA HIS A 6 9.00 -2.38 29.41
C HIS A 6 8.93 -1.05 28.63
N TYR A 7 7.83 -0.32 28.75
CA TYR A 7 7.58 0.92 28.00
C TYR A 7 7.82 2.15 28.88
N ILE A 8 8.51 3.15 28.33
CA ILE A 8 8.54 4.51 28.86
C ILE A 8 7.38 5.25 28.21
N LEU A 9 6.47 5.78 29.02
CA LEU A 9 5.23 6.40 28.57
C LEU A 9 5.38 7.91 28.42
N THR A 10 4.71 8.49 27.43
CA THR A 10 4.63 9.93 27.20
C THR A 10 3.21 10.29 26.79
N ASP A 11 2.58 11.15 27.57
CA ASP A 11 1.18 11.53 27.40
C ASP A 11 1.00 12.65 26.37
N TYR A 12 -0.11 12.61 25.64
CA TYR A 12 -0.50 13.58 24.62
C TYR A 12 -1.93 14.10 24.88
N PRO A 13 -2.27 15.35 24.52
CA PRO A 13 -3.53 16.01 24.89
C PRO A 13 -4.80 15.27 24.46
N ASP A 14 -4.75 14.48 23.38
CA ASP A 14 -5.91 13.80 22.79
C ASP A 14 -6.29 12.48 23.49
N GLY A 15 -5.87 12.28 24.75
CA GLY A 15 -6.11 11.05 25.49
C GLY A 15 -5.27 9.86 25.01
N TRP A 16 -4.14 10.13 24.35
CA TRP A 16 -3.20 9.12 23.87
C TRP A 16 -1.91 9.14 24.67
N THR A 17 -1.35 7.97 24.91
CA THR A 17 -0.03 7.79 25.51
C THR A 17 0.86 7.02 24.53
N LEU A 18 2.03 7.57 24.24
CA LEU A 18 3.05 6.91 23.44
C LEU A 18 3.98 6.12 24.35
N GLY A 19 3.99 4.80 24.23
CA GLY A 19 4.99 3.98 24.89
C GLY A 19 6.17 3.69 23.98
N ARG A 20 7.38 3.95 24.46
CA ARG A 20 8.63 3.52 23.81
C ARG A 20 9.31 2.44 24.64
N CYS A 21 9.47 1.25 24.08
CA CYS A 21 10.11 0.14 24.77
C CYS A 21 11.57 0.49 25.09
N LYS A 22 11.96 0.36 26.36
CA LYS A 22 13.31 0.69 26.86
C LYS A 22 14.40 -0.07 26.11
N TRP A 23 14.14 -1.33 25.76
CA TRP A 23 15.10 -2.26 25.17
C TRP A 23 15.10 -2.25 23.64
N CYS A 24 14.00 -2.61 23.00
CA CYS A 24 13.95 -2.73 21.53
C CYS A 24 13.55 -1.44 20.81
N LYS A 25 13.27 -0.34 21.55
CA LYS A 25 12.80 0.94 21.02
C LYS A 25 11.50 0.87 20.21
N ARG A 26 10.75 -0.25 20.30
CA ARG A 26 9.39 -0.38 19.75
C ARG A 26 8.52 0.76 20.27
N ILE A 27 7.78 1.38 19.38
CA ILE A 27 6.82 2.44 19.71
C ILE A 27 5.43 1.83 19.60
N GLU A 28 4.65 1.95 20.67
CA GLU A 28 3.29 1.45 20.78
C GLU A 28 2.40 2.55 21.37
N PRO A 29 1.36 3.00 20.66
CA PRO A 29 0.41 3.96 21.20
C PRO A 29 -0.71 3.26 21.99
N PHE A 30 -1.08 3.87 23.11
CA PHE A 30 -2.10 3.43 24.06
C PHE A 30 -3.14 4.55 24.23
N ARG A 31 -4.40 4.20 24.50
CA ARG A 31 -5.37 5.20 24.99
C ARG A 31 -5.21 5.33 26.51
N GLN A 32 -5.27 6.54 27.03
CA GLN A 32 -5.26 6.80 28.47
C GLN A 32 -6.53 6.26 29.14
N TYR A 33 -7.66 6.40 28.44
CA TYR A 33 -8.97 5.97 28.92
C TYR A 33 -9.52 4.87 28.01
N PRO A 34 -9.97 3.73 28.57
CA PRO A 34 -10.68 2.73 27.78
C PRO A 34 -11.97 3.35 27.26
N LEU A 35 -12.22 3.22 25.96
CA LEU A 35 -13.54 3.53 25.41
C LEU A 35 -14.46 2.35 25.72
N HIS A 36 -15.73 2.63 26.00
CA HIS A 36 -16.73 1.60 26.23
C HIS A 36 -17.82 1.68 25.15
N ASN A 37 -18.32 0.53 24.68
CA ASN A 37 -19.50 0.49 23.82
C ASN A 37 -20.80 0.62 24.63
N SER A 38 -21.96 0.57 23.97
CA SER A 38 -23.28 0.61 24.62
C SER A 38 -23.53 -0.54 25.61
N TYR A 39 -22.72 -1.60 25.54
CA TYR A 39 -22.76 -2.76 26.43
C TYR A 39 -21.68 -2.69 27.53
N ASN A 40 -21.06 -1.53 27.73
CA ASN A 40 -19.98 -1.29 28.69
C ASN A 40 -18.70 -2.15 28.47
N GLN A 41 -18.51 -2.72 27.28
CA GLN A 41 -17.31 -3.49 26.95
C GLN A 41 -16.19 -2.55 26.51
N VAL A 42 -14.95 -2.84 26.94
CA VAL A 42 -13.76 -2.09 26.55
C VAL A 42 -13.51 -2.25 25.06
N ILE A 43 -13.52 -1.13 24.33
CA ILE A 43 -13.15 -1.04 22.92
C ILE A 43 -11.65 -0.75 22.84
N GLU A 44 -10.89 -1.73 22.38
CA GLU A 44 -9.48 -1.50 22.06
C GLU A 44 -9.33 -0.56 20.87
N ALA A 45 -8.32 0.31 20.94
CA ALA A 45 -7.97 1.16 19.83
C ALA A 45 -7.61 0.33 18.60
N THR A 46 -8.28 0.59 17.49
CA THR A 46 -7.99 -0.10 16.23
C THR A 46 -6.60 0.27 15.75
N LEU A 47 -5.96 -0.60 14.96
CA LEU A 47 -4.65 -0.31 14.39
C LEU A 47 -4.67 0.91 13.48
N ALA A 48 -5.79 1.17 12.79
CA ALA A 48 -5.98 2.38 12.00
C ALA A 48 -5.93 3.66 12.87
N GLU A 49 -6.60 3.65 14.02
CA GLU A 49 -6.56 4.77 14.98
C GLU A 49 -5.15 4.98 15.54
N LYS A 50 -4.50 3.89 15.96
CA LYS A 50 -3.11 3.90 16.42
C LYS A 50 -2.17 4.53 15.37
N ARG A 51 -2.34 4.18 14.09
CA ARG A 51 -1.55 4.74 12.98
C ARG A 51 -1.85 6.22 12.76
N LYS A 52 -3.13 6.60 12.81
CA LYS A 52 -3.55 8.00 12.66
C LYS A 52 -2.90 8.87 13.73
N PHE A 53 -2.91 8.41 14.98
CA PHE A 53 -2.22 9.09 16.08
C PHE A 53 -0.71 9.19 15.85
N LEU A 54 -0.03 8.10 15.49
CA LEU A 54 1.41 8.15 15.20
C LEU A 54 1.74 9.15 14.08
N SER A 55 0.89 9.21 13.05
CA SER A 55 1.05 10.17 11.95
C SER A 55 0.80 11.62 12.39
N SER A 56 -0.13 11.88 13.31
CA SER A 56 -0.41 13.25 13.79
C SER A 56 0.74 13.83 14.62
N ILE A 57 1.52 12.98 15.28
CA ILE A 57 2.73 13.37 16.03
C ILE A 57 4.01 13.26 15.19
N GLY A 58 3.91 13.11 13.87
CA GLY A 58 5.04 13.09 12.95
C GLY A 58 5.89 11.81 12.94
N ILE A 59 5.40 10.71 13.54
CA ILE A 59 6.12 9.43 13.54
C ILE A 59 5.79 8.64 12.28
N THR A 60 6.78 8.47 11.40
CA THR A 60 6.66 7.64 10.20
C THR A 60 6.54 6.16 10.57
N ILE A 61 5.54 5.49 10.00
CA ILE A 61 5.27 4.07 10.25
C ILE A 61 5.95 3.23 9.16
N HIS A 62 6.99 2.52 9.53
CA HIS A 62 7.67 1.61 8.60
C HIS A 62 6.85 0.34 8.32
N SER A 63 6.98 -0.17 7.09
CA SER A 63 6.34 -1.42 6.64
C SER A 63 6.66 -2.64 7.51
N SER A 64 7.81 -2.64 8.17
CA SER A 64 8.24 -3.71 9.09
C SER A 64 7.37 -3.82 10.35
N ARG A 65 6.52 -2.83 10.64
CA ARG A 65 5.60 -2.85 11.79
C ARG A 65 4.25 -3.51 11.51
N TRP A 66 4.03 -4.00 10.30
CA TRP A 66 2.77 -4.66 9.95
C TRP A 66 2.85 -6.15 10.28
N HIS A 67 1.90 -6.61 11.09
CA HIS A 67 1.76 -8.04 11.38
C HIS A 67 1.33 -8.81 10.13
N ASP A 68 1.75 -10.06 10.03
CA ASP A 68 1.42 -10.88 8.85
C ASP A 68 -0.08 -11.16 8.71
N SER A 69 -0.80 -11.22 9.83
CA SER A 69 -2.27 -11.27 9.83
C SER A 69 -2.91 -10.03 9.19
N GLU A 70 -2.38 -8.84 9.47
CA GLU A 70 -2.87 -7.60 8.84
C GLU A 70 -2.53 -7.53 7.35
N LYS A 71 -1.34 -8.00 6.97
CA LYS A 71 -0.96 -8.09 5.56
C LYS A 71 -1.92 -9.04 4.83
N LEU A 72 -2.29 -10.15 5.46
CA LEU A 72 -3.25 -11.10 4.89
C LEU A 72 -4.64 -10.47 4.74
N GLU A 73 -5.14 -9.76 5.75
CA GLU A 73 -6.42 -9.04 5.65
C GLU A 73 -6.40 -7.99 4.53
N LEU A 74 -5.30 -7.23 4.44
CA LEU A 74 -5.08 -6.25 3.39
C LEU A 74 -5.08 -6.91 2.01
N ILE A 75 -4.35 -8.02 1.83
CA ILE A 75 -4.30 -8.78 0.57
C ILE A 75 -5.69 -9.27 0.18
N ASN A 76 -6.45 -9.84 1.12
CA ASN A 76 -7.82 -10.30 0.88
C ASN A 76 -8.75 -9.13 0.51
N SER A 77 -8.54 -7.97 1.13
CA SER A 77 -9.25 -6.75 0.74
C SER A 77 -8.90 -6.33 -0.69
N VAL A 78 -7.62 -6.38 -1.11
CA VAL A 78 -7.23 -6.02 -2.47
C VAL A 78 -7.91 -6.91 -3.50
N LYS A 79 -7.95 -8.23 -3.26
CA LYS A 79 -8.64 -9.18 -4.14
C LYS A 79 -10.12 -8.85 -4.33
N ARG A 80 -10.78 -8.32 -3.29
CA ARG A 80 -12.21 -8.03 -3.28
C ARG A 80 -12.59 -6.66 -3.87
N ILE A 81 -11.88 -5.60 -3.50
CA ILE A 81 -12.27 -4.21 -3.81
C ILE A 81 -11.20 -3.41 -4.60
N GLY A 82 -10.05 -4.01 -4.87
CA GLY A 82 -8.95 -3.39 -5.59
C GLY A 82 -8.03 -2.50 -4.73
N ILE A 83 -6.87 -2.17 -5.29
CA ILE A 83 -5.76 -1.49 -4.60
C ILE A 83 -6.19 -0.13 -4.01
N ASN A 84 -6.84 0.72 -4.80
CA ASN A 84 -7.16 2.09 -4.38
C ASN A 84 -8.15 2.14 -3.21
N GLN A 85 -9.19 1.30 -3.24
CA GLN A 85 -10.17 1.25 -2.16
C GLN A 85 -9.56 0.65 -0.89
N THR A 86 -8.72 -0.38 -1.01
CA THR A 86 -7.97 -0.94 0.12
C THR A 86 -7.00 0.08 0.72
N ALA A 87 -6.26 0.82 -0.10
CA ALA A 87 -5.36 1.87 0.36
C ALA A 87 -6.10 2.91 1.23
N LYS A 88 -7.27 3.36 0.77
CA LYS A 88 -8.14 4.26 1.54
C LYS A 88 -8.62 3.62 2.85
N LYS A 89 -9.10 2.37 2.80
CA LYS A 89 -9.59 1.63 3.99
C LYS A 89 -8.51 1.51 5.08
N PHE A 90 -7.27 1.22 4.67
CA PHE A 90 -6.17 0.95 5.60
C PHE A 90 -5.28 2.16 5.90
N GLY A 91 -5.58 3.34 5.33
CA GLY A 91 -4.76 4.54 5.52
C GLY A 91 -3.34 4.39 4.98
N LEU A 92 -3.18 3.69 3.86
CA LEU A 92 -1.89 3.42 3.22
C LEU A 92 -1.77 4.13 1.87
N SER A 93 -0.52 4.36 1.45
CA SER A 93 -0.28 4.77 0.07
C SER A 93 -0.64 3.64 -0.90
N PRO A 94 -1.26 3.92 -2.07
CA PRO A 94 -1.54 2.91 -3.08
C PRO A 94 -0.28 2.15 -3.53
N SER A 95 0.88 2.81 -3.58
CA SER A 95 2.16 2.19 -3.92
C SER A 95 2.59 1.13 -2.90
N THR A 96 2.40 1.38 -1.60
CA THR A 96 2.67 0.39 -0.54
C THR A 96 1.77 -0.83 -0.69
N VAL A 97 0.47 -0.60 -0.89
CA VAL A 97 -0.51 -1.68 -1.09
C VAL A 97 -0.15 -2.49 -2.33
N GLY A 98 0.11 -1.83 -3.46
CA GLY A 98 0.47 -2.48 -4.71
C GLY A 98 1.77 -3.30 -4.61
N LYS A 99 2.75 -2.85 -3.82
CA LYS A 99 3.98 -3.61 -3.56
C LYS A 99 3.68 -4.91 -2.81
N TRP A 100 2.77 -4.90 -1.84
CA TRP A 100 2.42 -6.10 -1.05
C TRP A 100 1.45 -7.02 -1.75
N SER A 101 0.56 -6.47 -2.59
CA SER A 101 -0.47 -7.22 -3.30
C SER A 101 -0.11 -7.48 -4.77
N LYS A 102 1.19 -7.49 -5.11
CA LYS A 102 1.64 -7.62 -6.50
C LYS A 102 1.06 -8.88 -7.14
N GLY A 103 0.36 -8.71 -8.27
CA GLY A 103 -0.28 -9.82 -8.99
C GLY A 103 -1.61 -10.32 -8.41
N LEU A 104 -2.08 -9.76 -7.29
CA LEU A 104 -3.32 -10.18 -6.63
C LEU A 104 -4.50 -9.20 -6.84
N SER A 105 -4.27 -8.10 -7.55
CA SER A 105 -5.33 -7.17 -7.91
C SER A 105 -6.30 -7.84 -8.90
N PRO A 106 -7.62 -7.75 -8.68
CA PRO A 106 -8.62 -8.26 -9.63
C PRO A 106 -8.53 -7.53 -10.98
N ASN A 107 -8.06 -6.28 -10.95
CA ASN A 107 -7.76 -5.52 -12.15
C ASN A 107 -6.41 -6.00 -12.69
N LYS A 108 -6.43 -6.58 -13.90
CA LYS A 108 -5.22 -6.93 -14.65
C LYS A 108 -4.31 -5.71 -14.73
N SER A 109 -3.01 -5.92 -14.48
CA SER A 109 -2.04 -4.86 -14.67
C SER A 109 -2.05 -4.44 -16.14
N TYR A 110 -1.86 -3.14 -16.41
CA TYR A 110 -1.65 -2.67 -17.79
C TYR A 110 -0.45 -3.35 -18.47
N SER A 111 0.50 -3.90 -17.70
CA SER A 111 1.58 -4.74 -18.24
C SER A 111 1.08 -5.98 -18.97
N ASP A 112 -0.05 -6.52 -18.52
CA ASP A 112 -0.64 -7.77 -18.99
C ASP A 112 -1.64 -7.52 -20.12
N LYS A 113 -1.99 -6.26 -20.37
CA LYS A 113 -2.88 -5.86 -21.47
C LYS A 113 -2.28 -6.21 -22.84
N TYR A 114 -0.95 -6.19 -22.95
CA TYR A 114 -0.23 -6.45 -24.19
C TYR A 114 0.82 -7.54 -23.96
N SER A 115 0.77 -8.61 -24.75
CA SER A 115 1.77 -9.68 -24.70
C SER A 115 3.16 -9.16 -25.10
N LYS A 116 4.22 -9.91 -24.75
CA LYS A 116 5.59 -9.51 -25.10
C LYS A 116 5.78 -9.49 -26.62
N GLU A 117 5.23 -10.48 -27.30
CA GLU A 117 5.26 -10.64 -28.75
C GLU A 117 4.56 -9.47 -29.45
N PHE A 118 3.41 -9.05 -28.93
CA PHE A 118 2.70 -7.88 -29.44
C PHE A 118 3.52 -6.60 -29.30
N LYS A 119 4.18 -6.40 -28.15
CA LYS A 119 5.07 -5.24 -27.92
C LYS A 119 6.23 -5.21 -28.91
N LEU A 120 6.91 -6.33 -29.10
CA LEU A 120 8.02 -6.47 -30.05
C LEU A 120 7.57 -6.15 -31.47
N ARG A 121 6.41 -6.68 -31.89
CA ARG A 121 5.85 -6.38 -33.21
C ARG A 121 5.54 -4.89 -33.41
N CYS A 122 5.04 -4.21 -32.38
CA CYS A 122 4.80 -2.76 -32.46
C CYS A 122 6.10 -1.96 -32.57
N VAL A 123 7.17 -2.39 -31.89
CA VAL A 123 8.49 -1.74 -31.94
C VAL A 123 9.14 -1.94 -33.30
N ASP A 124 9.15 -3.17 -33.81
CA ASP A 124 9.65 -3.53 -35.16
C ASP A 124 8.93 -2.73 -36.26
N GLU A 125 7.61 -2.61 -36.16
CA GLU A 125 6.82 -1.82 -37.13
C GLU A 125 7.12 -0.33 -37.05
N TYR A 126 7.40 0.18 -35.85
CA TYR A 126 7.89 1.55 -35.67
C TYR A 126 9.28 1.74 -36.29
N GLU A 127 10.21 0.79 -36.11
CA GLU A 127 11.56 0.89 -36.68
C GLU A 127 11.53 0.96 -38.21
N ARG A 128 10.60 0.23 -38.86
CA ARG A 128 10.39 0.29 -40.31
C ARG A 128 9.79 1.62 -40.78
N LYS A 129 8.74 2.11 -40.11
CA LYS A 129 7.94 3.27 -40.57
C LYS A 129 8.44 4.62 -40.04
N GLN A 130 9.18 4.63 -38.93
CA GLN A 130 9.62 5.82 -38.18
C GLN A 130 8.46 6.80 -37.85
N ASN A 131 7.25 6.28 -37.64
CA ASN A 131 6.05 7.10 -37.39
C ASN A 131 5.23 6.57 -36.20
N PHE A 132 5.43 7.19 -35.04
CA PHE A 132 4.72 6.83 -33.81
C PHE A 132 3.20 6.90 -33.93
N TYR A 133 2.66 7.93 -34.59
CA TYR A 133 1.22 8.13 -34.64
C TYR A 133 0.54 7.11 -35.56
N GLY A 134 1.11 6.90 -36.74
CA GLY A 134 0.60 5.92 -37.72
C GLY A 134 0.57 4.50 -37.13
N VAL A 135 1.70 4.04 -36.58
CA VAL A 135 1.81 2.71 -35.99
C VAL A 135 0.92 2.54 -34.76
N ALA A 136 0.85 3.55 -33.88
CA ALA A 136 -0.03 3.48 -32.71
C ALA A 136 -1.51 3.39 -33.11
N LYS A 137 -1.93 4.16 -34.12
CA LYS A 137 -3.30 4.13 -34.65
C LYS A 137 -3.61 2.77 -35.28
N GLU A 138 -2.71 2.25 -36.09
CA GLU A 138 -2.84 0.95 -36.78
C GLU A 138 -2.92 -0.22 -35.78
N MET A 139 -2.08 -0.20 -34.74
CA MET A 139 -2.03 -1.24 -33.71
C MET A 139 -3.08 -1.07 -32.60
N GLY A 140 -3.89 -0.01 -32.63
CA GLY A 140 -4.91 0.25 -31.60
C GLY A 140 -4.34 0.52 -30.20
N ILE A 141 -3.18 1.17 -30.10
CA ILE A 141 -2.53 1.50 -28.83
C ILE A 141 -2.36 3.01 -28.64
N PRO A 142 -2.30 3.51 -27.40
CA PRO A 142 -1.94 4.90 -27.16
C PRO A 142 -0.52 5.21 -27.65
N ARG A 143 -0.34 6.35 -28.33
CA ARG A 143 0.97 6.82 -28.81
C ARG A 143 2.04 6.84 -27.71
N SER A 144 1.69 7.31 -26.52
CA SER A 144 2.59 7.38 -25.35
C SER A 144 3.08 6.00 -24.89
N THR A 145 2.24 4.97 -25.04
CA THR A 145 2.60 3.58 -24.74
C THR A 145 3.69 3.10 -25.70
N LEU A 146 3.54 3.33 -27.00
CA LEU A 146 4.53 2.94 -28.00
C LEU A 146 5.86 3.68 -27.80
N GLN A 147 5.81 5.01 -27.56
CA GLN A 147 7.01 5.81 -27.27
C GLN A 147 7.78 5.28 -26.07
N ARG A 148 7.07 4.87 -25.01
CA ARG A 148 7.70 4.27 -23.85
C ARG A 148 8.39 2.94 -24.18
N TRP A 149 7.77 2.09 -25.00
CA TRP A 149 8.35 0.79 -25.38
C TRP A 149 9.64 0.96 -26.18
N VAL A 150 9.63 1.86 -27.17
CA VAL A 150 10.81 2.20 -27.97
C VAL A 150 11.92 2.79 -27.08
N LYS A 151 11.59 3.72 -26.17
CA LYS A 151 12.57 4.35 -25.29
C LYS A 151 13.25 3.36 -24.32
N VAL A 152 12.50 2.37 -23.82
CA VAL A 152 13.01 1.41 -22.83
C VAL A 152 13.79 0.27 -23.48
N GLY A 153 13.56 -0.03 -24.76
CA GLY A 153 14.14 -1.19 -25.44
C GLY A 153 13.56 -2.49 -24.88
N ILE A 154 12.25 -2.71 -25.10
CA ILE A 154 11.51 -3.92 -24.65
C ILE A 154 11.98 -5.17 -25.39
#